data_AF-A0A6M8VCF7-F1
#
_entry.id   AF-A0A6M8VCF7-F1
#
_cell.length_a   1.000
_cell.length_b   1.000
_cell.length_c   1.000
_cell.angle_alpha   90.00
_cell.angle_beta   90.00
_cell.angle_gamma   90.00
#
_symmetry.space_group_name_H-M   'P 1'
#
loop_
_entity.id
_entity.type
_entity.pdbx_description
1 polymer ?
#
loop_
_entity_poly.entity_id
_entity_poly.type
_entity_poly.pdbx_seq_one_letter_code
_entity_poly.pdbx_strand_id
1 'polypeptide(L)'
;MEYFWDVVTLIFLFALYGSVHSVLASDKIKIIFKKLFGKFIAFYRLLFNIFALLSLYYIWEAAPHPSLQIYQLPPPFDYLVLIPQLTAMAGIIWCFKYISLKEFLGVNQIERFFKKEYSENELDERYTLRINGPYKYSRHPVYFFSIIFLLFRAEMNLFYLTMFISFTAYFYIGSYYEEKKLVRLFGDVYSNYRKNVPRIFPIRIKFLSDKFRGH
;
A
#
# COMPACT_ATOMS: atom_id res chain seq x y z
N MET A 1 -0.70 23.88 -22.36
CA MET A 1 -2.07 23.75 -21.82
C MET A 1 -2.53 22.31 -21.77
N GLU A 2 -2.26 21.50 -22.80
CA GLU A 2 -2.59 20.06 -22.83
C GLU A 2 -2.01 19.26 -21.66
N TYR A 3 -0.68 19.33 -21.43
CA TYR A 3 -0.05 18.63 -20.30
C TYR A 3 -0.60 18.98 -18.91
N PHE A 4 -1.11 20.21 -18.73
CA PHE A 4 -1.74 20.59 -17.47
C PHE A 4 -3.03 19.80 -17.25
N TRP A 5 -3.88 19.73 -18.27
CA TRP A 5 -5.13 18.96 -18.21
C TRP A 5 -4.88 17.46 -18.14
N ASP A 6 -3.83 16.94 -18.78
CA ASP A 6 -3.42 15.54 -18.65
C ASP A 6 -3.08 15.19 -17.21
N VAL A 7 -2.24 16.02 -16.57
CA VAL A 7 -1.85 15.84 -15.16
C VAL A 7 -3.07 15.92 -14.24
N VAL A 8 -3.94 16.92 -14.44
CA VAL A 8 -5.16 17.07 -13.64
C VAL A 8 -6.07 15.84 -13.80
N THR A 9 -6.25 15.35 -15.02
CA THR A 9 -7.07 14.17 -15.31
C THR A 9 -6.47 12.92 -14.68
N LEU A 10 -5.14 12.73 -14.78
CA LEU A 10 -4.44 11.60 -14.19
C LEU A 10 -4.57 11.59 -12.66
N ILE A 11 -4.35 12.74 -12.01
CA ILE A 11 -4.53 12.87 -10.56
C ILE A 11 -5.99 12.60 -10.18
N PHE A 12 -6.95 13.13 -10.94
CA PHE A 12 -8.37 12.92 -10.67
C PHE A 12 -8.76 11.44 -10.78
N LEU A 13 -8.38 10.76 -11.87
CA LEU A 13 -8.66 9.33 -12.06
C LEU A 13 -8.01 8.48 -10.97
N PHE A 14 -6.77 8.79 -10.60
CA PHE A 14 -6.09 8.11 -9.51
C PHE A 14 -6.75 8.37 -8.14
N ALA A 15 -7.18 9.61 -7.88
CA ALA A 15 -7.90 9.95 -6.65
C ALA A 15 -9.27 9.26 -6.59
N LEU A 16 -9.98 9.17 -7.72
CA LEU A 16 -11.23 8.44 -7.85
C LEU A 16 -11.01 6.95 -7.56
N TYR A 17 -10.01 6.34 -8.17
CA TYR A 17 -9.60 4.96 -7.89
C TYR A 17 -9.32 4.75 -6.40
N GLY A 18 -8.42 5.56 -5.83
CA GLY A 18 -8.01 5.46 -4.43
C GLY A 18 -9.19 5.63 -3.47
N SER A 19 -10.14 6.51 -3.81
CA SER A 19 -11.37 6.72 -3.04
C SER A 19 -12.27 5.49 -3.08
N VAL A 20 -12.58 4.98 -4.27
CA VAL A 20 -13.41 3.77 -4.45
C VAL A 20 -12.76 2.57 -3.76
N HIS A 21 -11.45 2.37 -3.98
CA HIS A 21 -10.67 1.32 -3.33
C HIS A 21 -10.74 1.43 -1.81
N SER A 22 -10.53 2.62 -1.24
CA SER A 22 -10.56 2.85 0.20
C SER A 22 -11.95 2.63 0.80
N VAL A 23 -13.01 3.04 0.10
CA VAL A 23 -14.39 2.82 0.54
C VAL A 23 -14.72 1.32 0.59
N LEU A 24 -14.42 0.58 -0.48
CA LEU A 24 -14.64 -0.87 -0.55
C LEU A 24 -13.77 -1.63 0.46
N ALA A 25 -12.54 -1.18 0.72
CA ALA A 25 -11.68 -1.77 1.72
C ALA A 25 -12.17 -1.56 3.17
N SER A 26 -13.07 -0.59 3.40
CA SER A 26 -13.51 -0.20 4.73
C SER A 26 -14.37 -1.25 5.44
N ASP A 27 -14.27 -1.30 6.77
CA ASP A 27 -15.08 -2.21 7.59
C ASP A 27 -16.59 -1.92 7.43
N LYS A 28 -16.98 -0.67 7.12
CA LYS A 28 -18.38 -0.28 6.93
C LYS A 28 -19.03 -1.03 5.77
N ILE A 29 -18.39 -1.04 4.61
CA ILE A 29 -18.91 -1.74 3.42
C ILE A 29 -18.91 -3.26 3.65
N LYS A 30 -17.86 -3.80 4.26
CA LYS A 30 -17.78 -5.21 4.63
C LYS A 30 -18.91 -5.63 5.56
N ILE A 31 -19.27 -4.80 6.55
CA ILE A 31 -20.40 -5.06 7.44
C ILE A 31 -21.74 -5.04 6.69
N ILE A 32 -21.94 -4.11 5.75
CA ILE A 32 -23.14 -4.08 4.91
C ILE A 32 -23.23 -5.38 4.09
N PHE A 33 -22.14 -5.78 3.46
CA PHE A 33 -22.09 -7.00 2.66
C PHE A 33 -22.33 -8.25 3.51
N LYS A 34 -21.76 -8.30 4.72
CA LYS A 34 -22.05 -9.34 5.71
C LYS A 34 -23.55 -9.42 6.03
N LYS A 35 -24.22 -8.29 6.26
CA LYS A 35 -25.66 -8.28 6.57
C LYS A 35 -26.53 -8.80 5.43
N LEU A 36 -26.12 -8.56 4.18
CA LEU A 36 -26.85 -8.98 3.00
C LEU A 36 -26.59 -10.45 2.62
N PHE A 37 -25.36 -10.92 2.77
CA PHE A 37 -24.91 -12.20 2.22
C PHE A 37 -24.39 -13.21 3.26
N GLY A 38 -24.38 -12.86 4.55
CA GLY A 38 -23.94 -13.75 5.64
C GLY A 38 -22.53 -14.29 5.42
N LYS A 39 -22.38 -15.63 5.47
CA LYS A 39 -21.09 -16.32 5.31
C LYS A 39 -20.44 -16.16 3.93
N PHE A 40 -21.16 -15.75 2.90
CA PHE A 40 -20.59 -15.49 1.57
C PHE A 40 -19.64 -14.27 1.55
N ILE A 41 -19.58 -13.49 2.63
CA ILE A 41 -18.52 -12.49 2.86
C ILE A 41 -17.10 -13.08 2.70
N ALA A 42 -16.93 -14.41 2.86
CA ALA A 42 -15.68 -15.12 2.58
C ALA A 42 -15.11 -14.85 1.17
N PHE A 43 -15.96 -14.65 0.16
CA PHE A 43 -15.54 -14.39 -1.23
C PHE A 43 -15.22 -12.92 -1.49
N TYR A 44 -15.65 -12.02 -0.60
CA TYR A 44 -15.56 -10.57 -0.80
C TYR A 44 -14.12 -10.12 -1.04
N ARG A 45 -13.16 -10.64 -0.25
CA ARG A 45 -11.76 -10.21 -0.34
C ARG A 45 -11.12 -10.57 -1.68
N LEU A 46 -11.39 -11.76 -2.21
CA LEU A 46 -10.90 -12.18 -3.52
C LEU A 46 -11.51 -11.32 -4.63
N LEU A 47 -12.84 -11.13 -4.61
CA LEU A 47 -13.53 -10.30 -5.60
C LEU A 47 -13.08 -8.85 -5.53
N PHE A 48 -12.86 -8.31 -4.33
CA PHE A 48 -12.31 -6.98 -4.10
C PHE A 48 -10.92 -6.84 -4.72
N ASN A 49 -10.01 -7.81 -4.49
CA ASN A 49 -8.67 -7.77 -5.06
C ASN A 49 -8.68 -7.84 -6.59
N ILE A 50 -9.53 -8.71 -7.17
CA ILE A 50 -9.72 -8.79 -8.62
C ILE A 50 -10.24 -7.46 -9.17
N PHE A 51 -11.29 -6.91 -8.55
CA PHE A 51 -11.85 -5.62 -8.93
C PHE A 51 -10.81 -4.50 -8.83
N ALA A 52 -10.03 -4.45 -7.76
CA ALA A 52 -8.99 -3.44 -7.55
C ALA A 52 -7.88 -3.51 -8.60
N LEU A 53 -7.49 -4.71 -9.03
CA LEU A 53 -6.50 -4.90 -10.10
C LEU A 53 -7.06 -4.52 -11.47
N LEU A 54 -8.26 -5.01 -11.81
CA LEU A 54 -8.89 -4.72 -13.09
C LEU A 54 -9.19 -3.22 -13.24
N SER A 55 -9.76 -2.59 -12.22
CA SER A 55 -10.05 -1.15 -12.25
C SER A 55 -8.78 -0.30 -12.34
N LEU A 56 -7.68 -0.70 -11.68
CA LEU A 56 -6.40 -0.01 -11.83
C LEU A 56 -5.84 -0.16 -13.25
N TYR A 57 -5.92 -1.36 -13.83
CA TYR A 57 -5.52 -1.62 -15.21
C TYR A 57 -6.34 -0.78 -16.21
N TYR A 58 -7.66 -0.75 -16.06
CA TYR A 58 -8.51 0.07 -16.93
C TYR A 58 -8.19 1.57 -16.80
N ILE A 59 -7.92 2.06 -15.59
CA ILE A 59 -7.51 3.45 -15.40
C ILE A 59 -6.15 3.71 -16.01
N TRP A 60 -5.20 2.77 -15.89
CA TRP A 60 -3.91 2.87 -16.56
C TRP A 60 -4.09 3.02 -18.06
N GLU A 61 -4.85 2.14 -18.72
CA GLU A 61 -5.08 2.19 -20.16
C GLU A 61 -5.86 3.43 -20.63
N ALA A 62 -6.83 3.89 -19.83
CA ALA A 62 -7.69 5.02 -20.20
C ALA A 62 -7.10 6.39 -19.85
N ALA A 63 -6.13 6.45 -18.94
CA ALA A 63 -5.56 7.71 -18.49
C ALA A 63 -4.65 8.33 -19.57
N PRO A 64 -4.51 9.68 -19.59
CA PRO A 64 -3.53 10.32 -20.44
C PRO A 64 -2.12 9.95 -20.02
N HIS A 65 -1.25 9.75 -21.02
CA HIS A 65 0.17 9.43 -20.84
C HIS A 65 1.03 10.58 -21.35
N PRO A 66 1.12 11.71 -20.62
CA PRO A 66 1.89 12.84 -21.05
C PRO A 66 3.37 12.46 -21.21
N SER A 67 3.84 12.48 -22.46
CA SER A 67 5.18 12.05 -22.88
C SER A 67 6.27 13.09 -22.61
N LEU A 68 5.94 14.21 -21.96
CA LEU A 68 6.91 15.25 -21.62
C LEU A 68 8.03 14.65 -20.77
N GLN A 69 9.24 14.62 -21.34
CA GLN A 69 10.41 14.11 -20.66
C GLN A 69 10.89 15.10 -19.60
N ILE A 70 11.02 14.64 -18.35
CA ILE A 70 11.61 15.42 -17.25
C ILE A 70 13.12 15.22 -17.23
N TYR A 71 13.57 13.96 -17.30
CA TYR A 71 14.97 13.62 -17.47
C TYR A 71 15.13 12.27 -18.15
N GLN A 72 16.30 12.08 -18.75
CA GLN A 72 16.81 10.81 -19.22
C GLN A 72 18.29 10.73 -18.87
N LEU A 73 18.68 9.68 -18.13
CA LEU A 73 20.08 9.50 -17.76
C LEU A 73 20.87 8.93 -18.93
N PRO A 74 22.04 9.49 -19.27
CA PRO A 74 22.89 8.93 -20.30
C PRO A 74 23.61 7.67 -19.79
N PRO A 75 23.94 6.71 -20.66
CA PRO A 75 24.82 5.60 -20.31
C PRO A 75 26.18 6.09 -19.80
N PRO A 76 26.77 5.46 -18.75
CA PRO A 76 26.29 4.26 -18.05
C PRO A 76 25.42 4.55 -16.80
N PHE A 77 25.02 5.80 -16.57
CA PHE A 77 24.28 6.19 -15.36
C PHE A 77 22.85 5.64 -15.31
N ASP A 78 22.27 5.33 -16.47
CA ASP A 78 21.00 4.62 -16.62
C ASP A 78 21.02 3.24 -15.93
N TYR A 79 22.13 2.50 -16.04
CA TYR A 79 22.30 1.20 -15.38
C TYR A 79 22.47 1.32 -13.86
N LEU A 80 23.02 2.43 -13.35
CA LEU A 80 23.19 2.63 -11.91
C LEU A 80 21.85 2.66 -11.16
N VAL A 81 20.77 3.05 -11.85
CA VAL A 81 19.40 3.03 -11.31
C VAL A 81 18.90 1.61 -11.01
N LEU A 82 19.42 0.59 -11.70
CA LEU A 82 19.04 -0.80 -11.44
C LEU A 82 19.43 -1.25 -10.03
N ILE A 83 20.50 -0.68 -9.45
CA ILE A 83 20.96 -1.03 -8.10
C ILE A 83 19.86 -0.77 -7.04
N PRO A 84 19.33 0.46 -6.88
CA PRO A 84 18.25 0.71 -5.95
C PRO A 84 16.94 -0.01 -6.33
N GLN A 85 16.63 -0.18 -7.62
CA GLN A 85 15.43 -0.92 -8.05
C GLN A 85 15.49 -2.41 -7.68
N LEU A 86 16.60 -3.08 -7.95
CA LEU A 86 16.79 -4.49 -7.60
C LEU A 86 16.85 -4.68 -6.08
N THR A 87 17.46 -3.74 -5.36
CA THR A 87 17.45 -3.72 -3.89
C THR A 87 16.03 -3.57 -3.34
N ALA A 88 15.24 -2.68 -3.91
CA ALA A 88 13.84 -2.51 -3.55
C ALA A 88 13.00 -3.76 -3.85
N MET A 89 13.21 -4.39 -5.02
CA MET A 89 12.55 -5.64 -5.39
C MET A 89 12.88 -6.76 -4.40
N ALA A 90 14.16 -6.93 -4.06
CA ALA A 90 14.59 -7.89 -3.04
C ALA A 90 13.96 -7.58 -1.66
N GLY A 91 13.83 -6.30 -1.32
CA GLY A 91 13.13 -5.84 -0.11
C GLY A 91 11.65 -6.20 -0.08
N ILE A 92 10.93 -6.06 -1.20
CA ILE A 92 9.52 -6.49 -1.33
C ILE A 92 9.41 -8.00 -1.16
N ILE A 93 10.28 -8.77 -1.82
CA ILE A 93 10.32 -10.24 -1.69
C ILE A 93 10.60 -10.64 -0.23
N TRP A 94 11.49 -9.92 0.46
CA TRP A 94 11.76 -10.15 1.88
C TRP A 94 10.52 -9.90 2.75
N CYS A 95 9.73 -8.86 2.46
CA CYS A 95 8.47 -8.57 3.15
C CYS A 95 7.45 -9.70 2.97
N PHE A 96 7.36 -10.29 1.78
CA PHE A 96 6.41 -11.38 1.50
C PHE A 96 6.66 -12.64 2.33
N LYS A 97 7.86 -12.85 2.88
CA LYS A 97 8.10 -13.93 3.86
C LYS A 97 7.32 -13.76 5.17
N TYR A 98 6.85 -12.54 5.47
CA TYR A 98 6.13 -12.21 6.70
C TYR A 98 4.62 -11.99 6.48
N ILE A 99 4.19 -11.88 5.22
CA ILE A 99 2.80 -11.69 4.82
C ILE A 99 2.24 -13.03 4.34
N SER A 100 1.06 -13.40 4.85
CA SER A 100 0.35 -14.56 4.29
C SER A 100 -0.32 -14.16 2.98
N LEU A 101 0.30 -14.49 1.84
CA LEU A 101 -0.26 -14.16 0.52
C LEU A 101 -1.66 -14.75 0.31
N LYS A 102 -1.93 -15.94 0.83
CA LYS A 102 -3.26 -16.56 0.71
C LYS A 102 -4.34 -15.83 1.51
N GLU A 103 -4.01 -15.36 2.72
CA GLU A 103 -4.91 -14.47 3.48
C GLU A 103 -5.07 -13.13 2.76
N PHE A 104 -3.98 -12.59 2.24
CA PHE A 104 -3.99 -11.31 1.54
C PHE A 104 -4.90 -11.35 0.31
N LEU A 105 -4.81 -12.42 -0.50
CA LEU A 105 -5.61 -12.60 -1.71
C LEU A 105 -7.08 -12.93 -1.44
N GLY A 106 -7.43 -13.50 -0.27
CA GLY A 106 -8.80 -13.97 -0.01
C GLY A 106 -8.99 -15.48 -0.14
N VAL A 107 -7.94 -16.23 -0.48
CA VAL A 107 -8.02 -17.67 -0.77
C VAL A 107 -8.30 -18.47 0.50
N ASN A 108 -7.66 -18.12 1.60
CA ASN A 108 -7.85 -18.82 2.87
C ASN A 108 -9.28 -18.67 3.43
N GLN A 109 -9.91 -17.51 3.22
CA GLN A 109 -11.31 -17.26 3.61
C GLN A 109 -12.25 -18.22 2.87
N ILE A 110 -12.02 -18.41 1.57
CA ILE A 110 -12.79 -19.34 0.72
C ILE A 110 -12.52 -20.80 1.13
N GLU A 111 -11.26 -21.18 1.36
CA GLU A 111 -10.91 -22.51 1.85
C GLU A 111 -11.63 -22.82 3.18
N ARG A 112 -11.63 -21.88 4.14
CA ARG A 112 -12.38 -22.00 5.40
C ARG A 112 -13.89 -22.08 5.20
N PHE A 113 -14.44 -21.38 4.21
CA PHE A 113 -15.87 -21.41 3.89
C PHE A 113 -16.30 -22.81 3.45
N PHE A 114 -15.57 -23.43 2.50
CA PHE A 114 -15.87 -24.77 2.03
C PHE A 114 -15.66 -25.85 3.12
N LYS A 115 -14.70 -25.64 4.03
CA LYS A 115 -14.48 -26.50 5.20
C LYS A 115 -15.50 -26.32 6.34
N LYS A 116 -16.45 -25.37 6.21
CA LYS A 116 -17.42 -24.99 7.26
C LYS A 116 -16.77 -24.42 8.53
N GLU A 117 -15.53 -23.96 8.45
CA GLU A 117 -14.75 -23.36 9.55
C GLU A 117 -14.80 -21.81 9.51
N TYR A 118 -15.41 -21.23 8.49
CA TYR A 118 -15.48 -19.78 8.33
C TYR A 118 -16.49 -19.16 9.30
N SER A 119 -16.01 -18.13 10.02
CA SER A 119 -16.84 -17.29 10.87
C SER A 119 -17.21 -16.02 10.12
N GLU A 120 -18.50 -15.66 10.13
CA GLU A 120 -18.98 -14.40 9.54
C GLU A 120 -18.49 -13.14 10.28
N ASN A 121 -17.85 -13.29 11.44
CA ASN A 121 -17.17 -12.20 12.14
C ASN A 121 -15.78 -11.90 11.54
N GLU A 122 -15.29 -12.78 10.66
CA GLU A 122 -14.04 -12.61 9.92
C GLU A 122 -14.24 -11.70 8.71
N LEU A 123 -14.40 -10.40 8.96
CA LEU A 123 -14.62 -9.40 7.90
C LEU A 123 -13.42 -9.22 6.94
N ASP A 124 -12.25 -9.72 7.31
CA ASP A 124 -11.00 -9.44 6.63
C ASP A 124 -9.98 -10.58 6.79
N GLU A 125 -8.71 -10.34 6.48
CA GLU A 125 -7.62 -11.23 6.88
C GLU A 125 -7.52 -11.39 8.41
N ARG A 126 -7.04 -12.57 8.84
CA ARG A 126 -6.62 -12.76 10.23
C ARG A 126 -5.33 -12.00 10.49
N TYR A 127 -5.45 -10.80 11.03
CA TYR A 127 -4.30 -9.96 11.36
C TYR A 127 -3.37 -10.65 12.34
N THR A 128 -2.11 -10.80 11.95
CA THR A 128 -1.02 -11.20 12.84
C THR A 128 -0.04 -10.05 12.92
N LEU A 129 0.19 -9.50 14.10
CA LEU A 129 1.17 -8.43 14.27
C LEU A 129 2.58 -8.96 14.00
N ARG A 130 3.24 -8.40 12.99
CA ARG A 130 4.63 -8.71 12.64
C ARG A 130 5.52 -7.52 12.98
N ILE A 131 6.50 -7.75 13.85
CA ILE A 131 7.51 -6.73 14.27
C ILE A 131 8.96 -7.17 13.99
N ASN A 132 9.13 -8.34 13.35
CA ASN A 132 10.42 -8.92 13.02
C ASN A 132 10.79 -8.71 11.55
N GLY A 133 12.05 -9.00 11.19
CA GLY A 133 12.51 -8.88 9.82
C GLY A 133 12.50 -7.43 9.33
N PRO A 134 11.92 -7.11 8.15
CA PRO A 134 11.88 -5.75 7.64
C PRO A 134 11.03 -4.82 8.52
N TYR A 135 10.05 -5.40 9.24
CA TYR A 135 9.17 -4.66 10.14
C TYR A 135 9.91 -4.09 11.37
N LYS A 136 11.12 -4.55 11.69
CA LYS A 136 11.90 -3.93 12.77
C LYS A 136 12.47 -2.55 12.39
N TYR A 137 12.55 -2.25 11.10
CA TYR A 137 13.14 -1.01 10.57
C TYR A 137 12.08 0.00 10.10
N SER A 138 10.95 -0.49 9.62
CA SER A 138 9.83 0.31 9.13
C SER A 138 8.54 -0.40 9.44
N ARG A 139 7.50 0.32 9.87
CA ARG A 139 6.18 -0.28 10.10
C ARG A 139 5.48 -0.67 8.80
N HIS A 140 5.83 0.00 7.71
CA HIS A 140 5.31 -0.21 6.35
C HIS A 140 6.46 -0.43 5.35
N PRO A 141 7.22 -1.51 5.49
CA PRO A 141 8.42 -1.72 4.69
C PRO A 141 8.10 -1.97 3.22
N VAL A 142 6.95 -2.59 2.90
CA VAL A 142 6.47 -2.74 1.52
C VAL A 142 6.30 -1.38 0.87
N TYR A 143 5.68 -0.40 1.56
CA TYR A 143 5.49 0.95 1.01
C TYR A 143 6.82 1.65 0.78
N PHE A 144 7.77 1.49 1.71
CA PHE A 144 9.12 2.03 1.53
C PHE A 144 9.80 1.48 0.28
N PHE A 145 9.85 0.16 0.13
CA PHE A 145 10.48 -0.43 -1.05
C PHE A 145 9.72 -0.13 -2.34
N SER A 146 8.38 -0.06 -2.32
CA SER A 146 7.60 0.40 -3.48
C SER A 146 7.93 1.84 -3.87
N ILE A 147 8.10 2.75 -2.91
CA ILE A 147 8.50 4.14 -3.18
C ILE A 147 9.88 4.19 -3.81
N ILE A 148 10.86 3.45 -3.29
CA ILE A 148 12.21 3.38 -3.86
C ILE A 148 12.15 2.82 -5.30
N PHE A 149 11.40 1.74 -5.52
CA PHE A 149 11.25 1.14 -6.84
C PHE A 149 10.64 2.11 -7.88
N LEU A 150 9.61 2.86 -7.48
CA LEU A 150 8.95 3.84 -8.35
C LEU A 150 9.79 5.10 -8.60
N LEU A 151 10.54 5.55 -7.59
CA LEU A 151 11.36 6.76 -7.66
C LEU A 151 12.54 6.58 -8.61
N PHE A 152 13.29 5.50 -8.44
CA PHE A 152 14.51 5.28 -9.20
C PHE A 152 14.15 4.74 -10.58
N ARG A 153 14.23 5.59 -11.61
CA ARG A 153 14.08 5.23 -13.03
C ARG A 153 15.15 5.92 -13.87
N ALA A 154 15.62 5.26 -14.92
CA ALA A 154 16.59 5.84 -15.87
C ALA A 154 15.99 6.98 -16.69
N GLU A 155 14.68 6.89 -16.93
CA GLU A 155 13.87 7.88 -17.61
C GLU A 155 12.67 8.23 -16.74
N MET A 156 12.39 9.53 -16.64
CA MET A 156 11.21 10.05 -15.97
C MET A 156 10.51 11.02 -16.91
N ASN A 157 9.29 10.65 -17.31
CA ASN A 157 8.38 11.56 -17.97
C ASN A 157 7.34 12.07 -16.97
N LEU A 158 6.53 13.03 -17.42
CA LEU A 158 5.52 13.68 -16.59
C LEU A 158 4.48 12.70 -16.06
N PHE A 159 4.13 11.66 -16.84
CA PHE A 159 3.24 10.59 -16.42
C PHE A 159 3.78 9.83 -15.21
N TYR A 160 5.01 9.28 -15.31
CA TYR A 160 5.63 8.52 -14.23
C TYR A 160 5.88 9.36 -12.98
N LEU A 161 6.29 10.62 -13.15
CA LEU A 161 6.47 11.54 -12.02
C LEU A 161 5.15 11.78 -11.28
N THR A 162 4.07 12.01 -12.02
CA THR A 162 2.73 12.23 -11.45
C THR A 162 2.22 10.99 -10.73
N MET A 163 2.40 9.80 -11.33
CA MET A 163 2.03 8.53 -10.69
C MET A 163 2.87 8.26 -9.45
N PHE A 164 4.18 8.52 -9.48
CA PHE A 164 5.06 8.37 -8.32
C PHE A 164 4.59 9.22 -7.14
N ILE A 165 4.31 10.51 -7.37
CA ILE A 165 3.80 11.42 -6.33
C ILE A 165 2.45 10.94 -5.81
N SER A 166 1.54 10.54 -6.71
CA SER A 166 0.19 10.10 -6.36
C SER A 166 0.19 8.80 -5.54
N PHE A 167 0.95 7.78 -5.94
CA PHE A 167 1.12 6.54 -5.17
C PHE A 167 1.78 6.81 -3.82
N THR A 168 2.82 7.66 -3.77
CA THR A 168 3.49 8.02 -2.53
C THR A 168 2.51 8.68 -1.56
N ALA A 169 1.73 9.66 -2.02
CA ALA A 169 0.70 10.30 -1.22
C ALA A 169 -0.35 9.27 -0.72
N TYR A 170 -0.80 8.39 -1.61
CA TYR A 170 -1.74 7.32 -1.26
C TYR A 170 -1.19 6.37 -0.19
N PHE A 171 0.08 5.96 -0.27
CA PHE A 171 0.71 5.14 0.77
C PHE A 171 0.79 5.84 2.13
N TYR A 172 1.08 7.15 2.15
CA TYR A 172 1.09 7.92 3.39
C TYR A 172 -0.30 8.06 4.01
N ILE A 173 -1.33 8.29 3.19
CA ILE A 173 -2.72 8.37 3.63
C ILE A 173 -3.21 7.00 4.11
N GLY A 174 -2.98 5.95 3.31
CA GLY A 174 -3.36 4.58 3.63
C GLY A 174 -2.74 4.06 4.92
N SER A 175 -1.42 4.24 5.08
CA SER A 175 -0.70 3.83 6.30
C SER A 175 -1.23 4.51 7.56
N TYR A 176 -1.76 5.74 7.47
CA TYR A 176 -2.39 6.41 8.61
C TYR A 176 -3.68 5.71 9.06
N TYR A 177 -4.56 5.37 8.11
CA TYR A 177 -5.80 4.64 8.42
C TYR A 177 -5.53 3.21 8.87
N GLU A 178 -4.55 2.54 8.25
CA GLU A 178 -4.09 1.22 8.65
C GLU A 178 -3.56 1.22 10.08
N GLU A 179 -2.70 2.19 10.44
CA GLU A 179 -2.21 2.35 11.81
C GLU A 179 -3.34 2.52 12.83
N LYS A 180 -4.40 3.27 12.50
CA LYS A 180 -5.58 3.38 13.36
C LYS A 180 -6.29 2.04 13.54
N LYS A 181 -6.39 1.23 12.48
CA LYS A 181 -6.96 -0.12 12.55
C LYS A 181 -6.08 -1.03 13.42
N LEU A 182 -4.77 -1.00 13.24
CA LEU A 182 -3.82 -1.81 14.02
C LEU A 182 -3.80 -1.43 15.50
N VAL A 183 -3.92 -0.14 15.86
CA VAL A 183 -4.10 0.28 17.26
C VAL A 183 -5.38 -0.30 17.86
N ARG A 184 -6.50 -0.28 17.12
CA ARG A 184 -7.76 -0.87 17.60
C ARG A 184 -7.67 -2.38 17.81
N LEU A 185 -6.88 -3.08 16.99
CA LEU A 185 -6.75 -4.54 17.03
C LEU A 185 -5.73 -5.02 18.08
N PHE A 186 -4.61 -4.31 18.23
CA PHE A 186 -3.46 -4.77 19.02
C PHE A 186 -3.14 -3.87 20.23
N GLY A 187 -3.89 -2.80 20.43
CA GLY A 187 -3.82 -1.92 21.60
C GLY A 187 -2.42 -1.39 21.89
N ASP A 188 -1.98 -1.58 23.14
CA ASP A 188 -0.72 -1.06 23.64
C ASP A 188 0.51 -1.68 22.97
N VAL A 189 0.42 -2.93 22.52
CA VAL A 189 1.52 -3.61 21.84
C VAL A 189 1.90 -2.86 20.56
N TYR A 190 0.90 -2.52 19.75
CA TYR A 190 1.15 -1.73 18.54
C TYR A 190 1.51 -0.28 18.84
N SER A 191 0.92 0.29 19.89
CA SER A 191 1.24 1.66 20.32
C SER A 191 2.70 1.80 20.75
N ASN A 192 3.24 0.79 21.46
CA ASN A 192 4.66 0.74 21.82
C ASN A 192 5.57 0.53 20.60
N TYR A 193 5.18 -0.35 19.68
CA TYR A 193 5.88 -0.53 18.41
C TYR A 193 5.96 0.78 17.60
N ARG A 194 4.87 1.55 17.56
CA ARG A 194 4.80 2.88 16.90
C ARG A 194 5.77 3.91 17.48
N LYS A 195 6.11 3.81 18.78
CA LYS A 195 7.10 4.69 19.42
C LYS A 195 8.53 4.36 18.99
N ASN A 196 8.80 3.11 18.62
CA ASN A 196 10.16 2.59 18.45
C ASN A 196 10.57 2.41 16.98
N VAL A 197 9.63 2.20 16.06
CA VAL A 197 9.93 1.92 14.64
C VAL A 197 9.27 2.97 13.78
N PRO A 198 9.94 3.65 12.84
CA PRO A 198 9.34 4.71 12.00
C PRO A 198 8.28 4.17 11.03
N ARG A 199 7.43 5.05 10.48
CA ARG A 199 6.27 4.65 9.65
C ARG A 199 6.68 3.98 8.34
N ILE A 200 7.32 4.73 7.44
CA ILE A 200 7.70 4.27 6.10
C ILE A 200 9.23 4.27 5.97
N PHE A 201 9.86 5.44 6.07
CA PHE A 201 11.30 5.55 5.90
C PHE A 201 12.04 5.04 7.15
N PRO A 202 13.03 4.14 7.00
CA PRO A 202 13.78 3.54 8.12
C PRO A 202 14.82 4.52 8.71
N ILE A 203 14.44 5.78 8.85
CA ILE A 203 15.27 6.85 9.41
C ILE A 203 14.60 7.30 10.72
N ARG A 204 15.31 7.17 11.83
CA ARG A 204 14.87 7.82 13.09
C ARG A 204 15.23 9.29 13.01
N ILE A 205 14.26 10.12 12.64
CA ILE A 205 14.39 11.57 12.78
C ILE A 205 14.31 11.88 14.29
N LYS A 206 15.46 11.99 14.96
CA LYS A 206 15.62 12.27 16.39
C LYS A 206 15.29 13.72 16.79
N PHE A 207 14.51 14.47 16.01
CA PHE A 207 14.45 15.93 16.17
C PHE A 207 13.52 16.48 17.26
N LEU A 208 12.75 15.67 18.01
CA LEU A 208 11.76 16.21 18.95
C LEU A 208 11.62 15.52 20.32
N SER A 209 12.46 14.54 20.69
CA SER A 209 12.35 13.92 22.03
C SER A 209 13.12 14.65 23.14
N ASP A 210 14.09 15.49 22.79
CA ASP A 210 15.04 16.01 23.77
C ASP A 210 14.64 17.38 24.34
N LYS A 211 13.58 18.01 23.80
CA LYS A 211 13.07 19.30 24.30
C LYS A 211 11.96 19.19 25.35
N PHE A 212 11.53 17.98 25.72
CA PHE A 212 10.48 17.74 26.73
C PHE A 212 10.89 16.74 27.82
N ARG A 213 12.20 16.50 27.99
CA ARG A 213 12.76 15.63 29.05
C ARG A 213 13.64 16.36 30.06
N GLY A 214 13.59 17.69 30.09
CA GLY A 214 14.23 18.50 31.10
C GLY A 214 13.25 19.54 31.62
N HIS A 215 12.53 19.18 32.69
CA HIS A 215 12.22 19.96 33.89
C HIS A 215 11.18 19.21 34.72
#